data_AF-A0A1G5WR00-F1
#
_entry.id   AF-A0A1G5WR00-F1
#
_cell.length_a   1.000
_cell.length_b   1.000
_cell.length_c   1.000
_cell.angle_alpha   90.00
_cell.angle_beta   90.00
_cell.angle_gamma   90.00
#
_symmetry.space_group_name_H-M   'P 1'
#
loop_
_entity.id
_entity.type
_entity.pdbx_description
1 polymer ?
#
loop_
_entity_poly.entity_id
_entity_poly.type
_entity_poly.pdbx_seq_one_letter_code
_entity_poly.pdbx_strand_id
1 'polypeptide(L)'
;MKRVRVVTSCLTIVLALTFLMGCGAKTERWAYNHEPEKEILALSDNGKAVYKEESYTFTKDDKYIHLKTGSGVETDLRYFDTKDGMTVYETSTYKLKGEGSEDGVVGHWEQDNGWVFEFTADGVFNEDNFFSGHYSVNEADNSIKLMYDEPIEDAILYFERTGDELTIEYPWPMVPVQDAK
;
A
#
# COMPACT_ATOMS: atom_id res chain seq x y z
N MET A 1 -0.53 -42.83 -63.00
CA MET A 1 0.01 -43.11 -61.65
C MET A 1 0.15 -41.80 -60.88
N LYS A 2 -0.06 -41.86 -59.56
CA LYS A 2 -0.64 -40.83 -58.69
C LYS A 2 0.17 -39.53 -58.57
N ARG A 3 -0.57 -38.41 -58.64
CA ARG A 3 -0.09 -37.04 -58.37
C ARG A 3 0.06 -36.83 -56.86
N VAL A 4 1.19 -36.24 -56.48
CA VAL A 4 1.52 -35.77 -55.12
C VAL A 4 0.57 -34.66 -54.70
N ARG A 5 -0.30 -34.95 -53.73
CA ARG A 5 -1.08 -34.04 -52.86
C ARG A 5 -1.38 -34.91 -51.63
N VAL A 6 -1.02 -34.62 -50.38
CA VAL A 6 -1.25 -33.43 -49.58
C VAL A 6 -0.25 -33.51 -48.41
N VAL A 7 0.72 -32.60 -48.34
CA VAL A 7 1.50 -32.32 -47.12
C VAL A 7 1.39 -30.82 -46.92
N THR A 8 0.24 -30.36 -46.44
CA THR A 8 -0.03 -28.93 -46.25
C THR A 8 -1.09 -28.76 -45.16
N SER A 9 -0.82 -29.27 -43.96
CA SER A 9 -1.74 -29.05 -42.83
C SER A 9 -1.05 -28.91 -41.47
N CYS A 10 0.27 -28.72 -41.41
CA CYS A 10 0.98 -28.51 -40.14
C CYS A 10 1.57 -27.10 -39.94
N LEU A 11 1.42 -26.17 -40.89
CA LEU A 11 2.11 -24.86 -40.83
C LEU A 11 1.21 -23.67 -40.46
N THR A 12 -0.07 -23.89 -40.16
CA THR A 12 -1.03 -22.79 -39.87
C THR A 12 -1.43 -22.67 -38.40
N ILE A 13 -0.98 -23.57 -37.52
CA ILE A 13 -1.31 -23.50 -36.08
C ILE A 13 -0.21 -22.82 -35.26
N VAL A 14 1.02 -22.72 -35.77
CA VAL A 14 2.13 -22.09 -35.02
C VAL A 14 2.10 -20.56 -35.08
N LEU A 15 1.42 -19.95 -36.07
CA LEU A 15 1.38 -18.48 -36.20
C LEU A 15 0.27 -17.79 -35.38
N ALA A 16 -0.65 -18.55 -34.77
CA ALA A 16 -1.71 -17.98 -33.92
C ALA A 16 -1.27 -17.82 -32.45
N LEU A 17 -0.14 -18.42 -32.04
CA LEU A 17 0.40 -18.29 -30.68
C LEU A 17 1.37 -17.12 -30.52
N THR A 18 1.81 -16.48 -31.61
CA THR A 18 2.75 -15.35 -31.54
C THR A 18 2.07 -14.00 -31.30
N PHE A 19 0.74 -13.94 -31.20
CA PHE A 19 0.00 -12.71 -30.87
C PHE A 19 -0.26 -12.50 -29.36
N LEU A 20 0.16 -13.43 -28.48
CA LEU A 20 0.06 -13.25 -27.02
C LEU A 20 1.34 -12.68 -26.38
N MET A 21 2.35 -12.30 -27.17
CA MET A 21 3.54 -11.58 -26.70
C MET A 21 3.59 -10.15 -27.27
N GLY A 22 2.42 -9.56 -27.49
CA GLY A 22 2.28 -8.17 -27.94
C GLY A 22 2.48 -7.19 -26.79
N CYS A 23 3.46 -6.31 -26.95
CA CYS A 23 3.77 -5.12 -26.15
C CYS A 23 4.15 -5.38 -24.69
N GLY A 24 5.40 -5.03 -24.33
CA GLY A 24 5.80 -4.93 -22.93
C GLY A 24 4.77 -4.07 -22.20
N ALA A 25 4.08 -4.66 -21.23
CA ALA A 25 3.17 -3.92 -20.38
C ALA A 25 3.98 -2.78 -19.75
N LYS A 26 3.47 -1.55 -19.81
CA LYS A 26 4.06 -0.49 -19.01
C LYS A 26 3.88 -0.92 -17.56
N THR A 27 4.96 -0.84 -16.81
CA THR A 27 4.95 -1.13 -15.38
C THR A 27 5.39 0.14 -14.66
N GLU A 28 4.51 0.67 -13.82
CA GLU A 28 4.84 1.76 -12.92
C GLU A 28 5.46 1.15 -11.67
N ARG A 29 6.67 1.61 -11.33
CA ARG A 29 7.50 1.05 -10.27
C ARG A 29 7.74 2.13 -9.24
N TRP A 30 7.51 1.80 -7.98
CA TRP A 30 7.50 2.76 -6.88
C TRP A 30 8.31 2.23 -5.71
N ALA A 31 9.04 3.13 -5.07
CA ALA A 31 9.82 2.90 -3.87
C ALA A 31 9.41 3.91 -2.80
N TYR A 32 9.66 3.61 -1.53
CA TYR A 32 9.52 4.63 -0.49
C TYR A 32 10.56 5.73 -0.69
N ASN A 33 10.19 6.98 -0.42
CA ASN A 33 11.09 8.12 -0.59
C ASN A 33 12.37 8.02 0.27
N HIS A 34 12.31 7.35 1.42
CA HIS A 34 13.44 7.12 2.31
C HIS A 34 14.28 5.88 1.93
N GLU A 35 13.78 5.02 1.04
CA GLU A 35 14.48 3.86 0.47
C GLU A 35 14.27 3.80 -1.07
N PRO A 36 14.71 4.82 -1.84
CA PRO A 36 14.31 4.99 -3.24
C PRO A 36 14.86 3.92 -4.20
N GLU A 37 15.87 3.15 -3.77
CA GLU A 37 16.48 2.08 -4.56
C GLU A 37 15.75 0.74 -4.41
N LYS A 38 14.86 0.62 -3.42
CA LYS A 38 14.11 -0.61 -3.14
C LYS A 38 12.70 -0.49 -3.69
N GLU A 39 12.43 -1.22 -4.77
CA GLU A 39 11.06 -1.34 -5.28
C GLU A 39 10.16 -1.96 -4.21
N ILE A 40 9.08 -1.26 -3.89
CA ILE A 40 8.05 -1.70 -2.94
C ILE A 40 6.77 -2.08 -3.67
N LEU A 41 6.42 -1.35 -4.73
CA LEU A 41 5.19 -1.55 -5.50
C LEU A 41 5.47 -1.46 -6.99
N ALA A 42 5.02 -2.45 -7.74
CA ALA A 42 5.00 -2.42 -9.20
C ALA A 42 3.60 -2.72 -9.72
N LEU A 43 3.06 -1.86 -10.58
CA LEU A 43 1.72 -1.98 -11.17
C LEU A 43 1.85 -2.08 -12.68
N SER A 44 1.46 -3.22 -13.25
CA SER A 44 1.53 -3.47 -14.70
C SER A 44 0.19 -3.28 -15.37
N ASP A 45 0.16 -2.68 -16.57
CA ASP A 45 -1.06 -2.42 -17.35
C ASP A 45 -1.92 -3.67 -17.65
N ASN A 46 -1.35 -4.88 -17.50
CA ASN A 46 -2.05 -6.14 -17.66
C ASN A 46 -2.78 -6.63 -16.37
N GLY A 47 -2.87 -5.78 -15.35
CA GLY A 47 -3.55 -6.08 -14.08
C GLY A 47 -2.72 -6.92 -13.10
N LYS A 48 -1.40 -7.07 -13.33
CA LYS A 48 -0.49 -7.71 -12.37
C LYS A 48 0.20 -6.68 -11.49
N ALA A 49 0.37 -7.01 -10.23
CA ALA A 49 1.11 -6.20 -9.28
C ALA A 49 2.16 -7.02 -8.52
N VAL A 50 3.21 -6.35 -8.08
CA VAL A 50 4.11 -6.82 -7.03
C VAL A 50 4.02 -5.83 -5.88
N TYR A 51 3.80 -6.30 -4.67
CA TYR A 51 3.79 -5.48 -3.46
C TYR A 51 4.59 -6.18 -2.37
N LYS A 52 5.61 -5.51 -1.83
CA LYS A 52 6.54 -6.09 -0.82
C LYS A 52 7.04 -7.48 -1.20
N GLU A 53 7.56 -7.61 -2.42
CA GLU A 53 8.11 -8.86 -2.99
C GLU A 53 7.08 -9.98 -3.26
N GLU A 54 5.80 -9.77 -2.95
CA GLU A 54 4.73 -10.72 -3.23
C GLU A 54 3.96 -10.36 -4.51
N SER A 55 3.44 -11.38 -5.21
CA SER A 55 2.75 -11.23 -6.50
C SER A 55 1.23 -11.23 -6.35
N TYR A 56 0.58 -10.30 -7.04
CA TYR A 56 -0.86 -10.07 -7.00
C TYR A 56 -1.44 -9.85 -8.40
N THR A 57 -2.76 -10.01 -8.52
CA THR A 57 -3.57 -9.25 -9.47
C THR A 57 -4.12 -8.01 -8.81
N PHE A 58 -4.34 -6.92 -9.53
CA PHE A 58 -4.87 -5.70 -8.93
C PHE A 58 -5.92 -4.96 -9.78
N THR A 59 -6.71 -4.15 -9.09
CA THR A 59 -7.51 -3.06 -9.66
C THR A 59 -7.30 -1.79 -8.83
N LYS A 60 -7.61 -0.62 -9.38
CA LYS A 60 -7.41 0.68 -8.72
C LYS A 60 -8.69 1.49 -8.83
N ASP A 61 -9.16 2.07 -7.72
CA ASP A 61 -10.21 3.09 -7.70
C ASP A 61 -9.64 4.41 -7.16
N ASP A 62 -10.48 5.40 -6.84
CA ASP A 62 -10.02 6.73 -6.41
C ASP A 62 -9.36 6.76 -5.01
N LYS A 63 -9.46 5.67 -4.24
CA LYS A 63 -8.98 5.60 -2.84
C LYS A 63 -8.07 4.41 -2.58
N TYR A 64 -8.23 3.31 -3.30
CA TYR A 64 -7.61 2.04 -3.01
C TYR A 64 -6.99 1.39 -4.24
N ILE A 65 -5.87 0.70 -4.01
CA ILE A 65 -5.34 -0.35 -4.87
C ILE A 65 -5.80 -1.67 -4.24
N HIS A 66 -6.74 -2.35 -4.90
CA HIS A 66 -7.24 -3.64 -4.47
C HIS A 66 -6.30 -4.73 -4.96
N LEU A 67 -5.62 -5.42 -4.04
CA LEU A 67 -4.66 -6.48 -4.32
C LEU A 67 -5.30 -7.84 -4.05
N LYS A 68 -5.13 -8.79 -4.97
CA LYS A 68 -5.63 -10.16 -4.81
C LYS A 68 -4.54 -11.17 -5.10
N THR A 69 -4.28 -12.04 -4.13
CA THR A 69 -3.32 -13.14 -4.28
C THR A 69 -3.87 -14.26 -5.17
N GLY A 70 -3.00 -15.16 -5.61
CA GLY A 70 -3.43 -16.36 -6.37
C GLY A 70 -4.35 -17.30 -5.58
N SER A 71 -4.35 -17.25 -4.25
CA SER A 71 -5.27 -18.01 -3.38
C SER A 71 -6.63 -17.30 -3.19
N GLY A 72 -6.77 -16.07 -3.67
CA GLY A 72 -8.00 -15.28 -3.60
C GLY A 72 -8.14 -14.43 -2.33
N VAL A 73 -7.10 -14.36 -1.49
CA VAL A 73 -7.05 -13.38 -0.38
C VAL A 73 -6.91 -11.98 -0.95
N GLU A 74 -7.73 -11.06 -0.43
CA GLU A 74 -7.82 -9.67 -0.87
C GLU A 74 -7.26 -8.74 0.22
N THR A 75 -6.53 -7.72 -0.21
CA THR A 75 -5.95 -6.66 0.63
C THR A 75 -6.16 -5.32 -0.07
N ASP A 76 -6.70 -4.33 0.62
CA ASP A 76 -6.89 -2.99 0.09
C ASP A 76 -5.78 -2.07 0.59
N LEU A 77 -5.05 -1.44 -0.34
CA LEU A 77 -4.00 -0.48 -0.04
C LEU A 77 -4.52 0.92 -0.34
N ARG A 78 -4.81 1.72 0.69
CA ARG A 78 -5.20 3.13 0.47
C ARG A 78 -4.03 3.89 -0.15
N TYR A 79 -4.34 4.76 -1.10
CA TYR A 79 -3.35 5.65 -1.69
C TYR A 79 -3.95 7.02 -2.02
N PHE A 80 -3.07 8.01 -2.19
CA PHE A 80 -3.41 9.29 -2.80
C PHE A 80 -2.33 9.66 -3.81
N ASP A 81 -2.75 10.01 -5.03
CA ASP A 81 -1.84 10.61 -5.99
C ASP A 81 -1.47 12.04 -5.52
N THR A 82 -0.20 12.37 -5.56
CA THR A 82 0.31 13.72 -5.29
C THR A 82 0.82 14.33 -6.59
N LYS A 83 1.15 15.63 -6.59
CA LYS A 83 1.72 16.28 -7.77
C LYS A 83 3.05 15.63 -8.20
N ASP A 84 3.82 15.16 -7.23
CA ASP A 84 5.20 14.71 -7.42
C ASP A 84 5.36 13.18 -7.29
N GLY A 85 4.27 12.44 -7.01
CA GLY A 85 4.30 11.00 -6.84
C GLY A 85 2.98 10.43 -6.30
N MET A 86 3.09 9.50 -5.36
CA MET A 86 1.95 8.87 -4.70
C MET A 86 2.28 8.70 -3.22
N THR A 87 1.28 8.72 -2.34
CA THR A 87 1.41 8.28 -0.95
C THR A 87 0.59 7.01 -0.78
N VAL A 88 1.19 5.92 -0.34
CA VAL A 88 0.47 4.69 0.03
C VAL A 88 0.36 4.60 1.54
N TYR A 89 -0.67 3.94 2.03
CA TYR A 89 -0.94 3.87 3.45
C TYR A 89 -0.75 2.44 3.94
N GLU A 90 0.16 2.27 4.88
CA GLU A 90 0.51 0.97 5.44
C GLU A 90 -0.33 0.67 6.66
N THR A 91 -1.01 -0.47 6.64
CA THR A 91 -1.86 -0.91 7.74
C THR A 91 -1.04 -1.60 8.81
N SER A 92 -1.22 -1.18 10.06
CA SER A 92 -0.64 -1.78 11.25
C SER A 92 -1.66 -1.80 12.37
N THR A 93 -1.76 -2.92 13.10
CA THR A 93 -2.66 -3.04 14.25
C THR A 93 -1.86 -3.01 15.54
N TYR A 94 -2.32 -2.21 16.48
CA TYR A 94 -1.75 -2.00 17.81
C TYR A 94 -2.76 -2.45 18.87
N LYS A 95 -2.25 -2.93 20.01
CA LYS A 95 -3.08 -3.36 21.15
C LYS A 95 -3.00 -2.36 22.28
N LEU A 96 -4.15 -2.06 22.88
CA LEU A 96 -4.23 -1.19 24.05
C LEU A 96 -3.44 -1.81 25.23
N LYS A 97 -2.67 -0.97 25.92
CA LYS A 97 -1.97 -1.31 27.15
C LYS A 97 -2.43 -0.38 28.27
N GLY A 98 -2.95 -0.98 29.35
CA GLY A 98 -3.40 -0.22 30.50
C GLY A 98 -4.75 0.45 30.28
N GLU A 99 -4.89 1.68 30.75
CA GLU A 99 -6.11 2.45 30.64
C GLU A 99 -6.15 3.23 29.32
N GLY A 100 -7.34 3.34 28.73
CA GLY A 100 -7.62 4.12 27.53
C GLY A 100 -9.06 4.61 27.55
N SER A 101 -9.41 5.48 26.61
CA SER A 101 -10.81 5.86 26.44
C SER A 101 -11.63 4.68 25.92
N GLU A 102 -12.89 4.56 26.32
CA GLU A 102 -13.81 3.57 25.72
C GLU A 102 -14.08 3.89 24.25
N ASP A 103 -14.09 5.18 23.89
CA ASP A 103 -14.33 5.68 22.54
C ASP A 103 -13.13 6.50 22.03
N GLY A 104 -12.77 6.33 20.76
CA GLY A 104 -11.69 7.11 20.12
C GLY A 104 -10.29 6.49 20.26
N VAL A 105 -9.25 7.34 20.23
CA VAL A 105 -7.85 6.89 20.08
C VAL A 105 -6.99 7.10 21.34
N VAL A 106 -7.52 7.75 22.37
CA VAL A 106 -6.79 8.01 23.63
C VAL A 106 -6.40 6.69 24.30
N GLY A 107 -5.11 6.51 24.54
CA GLY A 107 -4.53 5.30 25.14
C GLY A 107 -3.08 5.08 24.72
N HIS A 108 -2.45 4.07 25.32
CA HIS A 108 -1.15 3.56 24.93
C HIS A 108 -1.32 2.30 24.07
N TRP A 109 -0.85 2.34 22.84
CA TRP A 109 -1.08 1.34 21.81
C TRP A 109 0.24 0.74 21.38
N GLU A 110 0.40 -0.57 21.53
CA GLU A 110 1.69 -1.25 21.31
C GLU A 110 1.53 -2.44 20.35
N GLN A 111 2.49 -2.61 19.44
CA GLN A 111 2.63 -3.78 18.59
C GLN A 111 3.59 -4.81 19.20
N ASP A 112 3.50 -6.07 18.76
CA ASP A 112 4.37 -7.14 19.25
C ASP A 112 5.87 -6.92 18.92
N ASN A 113 6.20 -6.04 17.96
CA ASN A 113 7.57 -5.63 17.62
C ASN A 113 8.10 -4.46 18.47
N GLY A 114 7.29 -3.93 19.41
CA GLY A 114 7.64 -2.83 20.30
C GLY A 114 7.37 -1.43 19.75
N TRP A 115 6.74 -1.29 18.57
CA TRP A 115 6.27 0.00 18.08
C TRP A 115 5.06 0.49 18.88
N VAL A 116 5.02 1.79 19.16
CA VAL A 116 4.10 2.40 20.11
C VAL A 116 3.51 3.69 19.56
N PHE A 117 2.20 3.86 19.75
CA PHE A 117 1.55 5.17 19.75
C PHE A 117 0.95 5.44 21.13
N GLU A 118 1.14 6.64 21.66
CA GLU A 118 0.44 7.13 22.83
C GLU A 118 -0.34 8.39 22.47
N PHE A 119 -1.64 8.40 22.78
CA PHE A 119 -2.51 9.56 22.59
C PHE A 119 -3.14 9.95 23.92
N THR A 120 -3.00 11.20 24.32
CA THR A 120 -3.53 11.72 25.58
C THR A 120 -4.84 12.48 25.37
N ALA A 121 -5.64 12.61 26.42
CA ALA A 121 -6.93 13.33 26.36
C ALA A 121 -6.78 14.84 26.15
N ASP A 122 -5.62 15.43 26.43
CA ASP A 122 -5.31 16.84 26.21
C ASP A 122 -4.76 17.14 24.81
N GLY A 123 -4.76 16.15 23.91
CA GLY A 123 -4.42 16.34 22.49
C GLY A 123 -2.93 16.29 22.19
N VAL A 124 -2.16 15.55 22.99
CA VAL A 124 -0.72 15.29 22.76
C VAL A 124 -0.54 13.85 22.30
N PHE A 125 0.41 13.62 21.40
CA PHE A 125 0.81 12.28 21.01
C PHE A 125 2.30 12.02 21.19
N ASN A 126 2.64 10.75 21.29
CA ASN A 126 3.99 10.23 21.19
C ASN A 126 4.01 9.02 20.25
N GLU A 127 4.99 8.97 19.36
CA GLU A 127 5.22 7.90 18.39
C GLU A 127 6.62 7.30 18.65
N ASP A 128 6.64 6.00 18.95
CA ASP A 128 7.83 5.18 19.21
C ASP A 128 8.80 5.73 20.27
N ASN A 129 8.32 6.56 21.20
CA ASN A 129 9.15 7.29 22.18
C ASN A 129 10.18 8.23 21.53
N PHE A 130 10.00 8.58 20.26
CA PHE A 130 10.95 9.38 19.49
C PHE A 130 10.35 10.65 18.92
N PHE A 131 9.15 10.57 18.33
CA PHE A 131 8.46 11.72 17.78
C PHE A 131 7.30 12.11 18.69
N SER A 132 7.06 13.41 18.84
CA SER A 132 5.95 13.91 19.65
C SER A 132 5.36 15.18 19.08
N GLY A 133 4.15 15.51 19.54
CA GLY A 133 3.53 16.78 19.23
C GLY A 133 2.06 16.78 19.59
N HIS A 134 1.25 17.47 18.79
CA HIS A 134 -0.19 17.57 18.99
C HIS A 134 -0.97 16.79 17.96
N TYR A 135 -2.17 16.34 18.33
CA TYR A 135 -3.05 15.66 17.38
C TYR A 135 -4.47 16.21 17.40
N SER A 136 -5.19 15.94 16.31
CA SER A 136 -6.64 16.15 16.23
C SER A 136 -7.29 14.97 15.53
N VAL A 137 -8.52 14.65 15.92
CA VAL A 137 -9.29 13.55 15.34
C VAL A 137 -10.45 14.13 14.54
N ASN A 138 -10.64 13.61 13.33
CA ASN A 138 -11.83 13.83 12.54
C ASN A 138 -12.63 12.52 12.48
N GLU A 139 -13.71 12.46 13.26
CA GLU A 139 -14.58 11.28 13.36
C GLU A 139 -15.40 11.03 12.09
N ALA A 140 -15.62 12.04 11.24
CA ALA A 140 -16.40 11.86 10.01
C ALA A 140 -15.63 11.00 8.98
N ASP A 141 -14.31 11.11 8.99
CA ASP A 141 -13.41 10.44 8.05
C ASP A 141 -12.52 9.37 8.73
N ASN A 142 -12.72 9.14 10.03
CA ASN A 142 -11.86 8.31 10.88
C ASN A 142 -10.37 8.59 10.65
N SER A 143 -9.97 9.85 10.76
CA SER A 143 -8.57 10.26 10.55
C SER A 143 -7.99 10.97 11.76
N ILE A 144 -6.69 10.76 12.00
CA ILE A 144 -5.89 11.47 13.00
C ILE A 144 -4.91 12.35 12.25
N LYS A 145 -4.91 13.65 12.53
CA LYS A 145 -3.85 14.55 12.06
C LYS A 145 -2.79 14.67 13.15
N LEU A 146 -1.56 14.24 12.86
CA LEU A 146 -0.38 14.44 13.70
C LEU A 146 0.34 15.73 13.29
N MET A 147 0.62 16.58 14.27
CA MET A 147 1.36 17.83 14.11
C MET A 147 2.60 17.74 14.99
N TYR A 148 3.74 17.48 14.36
CA TYR A 148 5.00 17.21 15.05
C TYR A 148 5.61 18.50 15.61
N ASP A 149 6.26 18.39 16.78
CA ASP A 149 7.03 19.49 17.36
C ASP A 149 8.36 19.70 16.61
N GLU A 150 8.90 18.63 15.99
CA GLU A 150 10.03 18.71 15.07
C GLU A 150 9.64 19.40 13.76
N PRO A 151 10.60 20.03 13.04
CA PRO A 151 10.36 20.66 11.75
C PRO A 151 10.23 19.62 10.61
N ILE A 152 9.29 18.69 10.76
CA ILE A 152 8.91 17.69 9.77
C ILE A 152 7.46 17.91 9.34
N GLU A 153 7.03 17.24 8.27
CA GLU A 153 5.68 17.40 7.75
C GLU A 153 4.64 16.72 8.67
N ASP A 154 3.49 17.38 8.84
CA ASP A 154 2.32 16.79 9.48
C ASP A 154 1.90 15.50 8.76
N ALA A 155 1.43 14.51 9.50
CA ALA A 155 0.89 13.27 8.96
C ALA A 155 -0.63 13.20 9.15
N ILE A 156 -1.32 12.60 8.18
CA ILE A 156 -2.72 12.20 8.33
C ILE A 156 -2.75 10.68 8.34
N LEU A 157 -3.19 10.10 9.45
CA LEU A 157 -3.44 8.68 9.61
C LEU A 157 -4.92 8.42 9.40
N TYR A 158 -5.27 7.25 8.86
CA TYR A 158 -6.63 6.73 8.98
C TYR A 158 -6.65 5.63 10.03
N PHE A 159 -7.75 5.49 10.75
CA PHE A 159 -7.83 4.49 11.80
C PHE A 159 -9.17 3.74 11.81
N GLU A 160 -9.12 2.54 12.35
CA GLU A 160 -10.27 1.77 12.76
C GLU A 160 -10.01 1.23 14.16
N ARG A 161 -11.03 1.23 15.02
CA ARG A 161 -10.93 0.66 16.36
C ARG A 161 -11.91 -0.49 16.52
N THR A 162 -11.40 -1.63 16.98
CA THR A 162 -12.20 -2.80 17.34
C THR A 162 -11.82 -3.25 18.76
N GLY A 163 -12.58 -2.78 19.76
CA GLY A 163 -12.31 -3.07 21.17
C GLY A 163 -10.94 -2.52 21.61
N ASP A 164 -10.04 -3.43 21.97
CA ASP A 164 -8.68 -3.13 22.43
C ASP A 164 -7.65 -3.12 21.28
N GLU A 165 -8.10 -3.16 20.03
CA GLU A 165 -7.26 -3.07 18.84
C GLU A 165 -7.49 -1.75 18.10
N LEU A 166 -6.40 -1.04 17.82
CA LEU A 166 -6.38 0.15 16.97
C LEU A 166 -5.59 -0.19 15.71
N THR A 167 -6.28 -0.22 14.58
CA THR A 167 -5.67 -0.36 13.26
C THR A 167 -5.41 1.03 12.71
N ILE A 168 -4.16 1.32 12.37
CA ILE A 168 -3.70 2.57 11.79
C ILE A 168 -3.24 2.29 10.36
N GLU A 169 -3.68 3.13 9.43
CA GLU A 169 -3.15 3.23 8.08
C GLU A 169 -2.21 4.45 8.06
N TYR A 170 -0.90 4.20 8.01
CA TYR A 170 0.14 5.24 8.12
C TYR A 170 0.66 5.67 6.74
N PRO A 171 0.75 6.99 6.45
CA PRO A 171 1.14 7.47 5.13
C PRO A 171 2.63 7.30 4.84
N TRP A 172 2.95 6.70 3.70
CA TRP A 172 4.30 6.54 3.17
C TRP A 172 4.42 7.16 1.78
N PRO A 173 5.11 8.32 1.67
CA PRO A 173 5.38 8.94 0.38
C PRO A 173 6.26 8.04 -0.48
N MET A 174 5.87 7.92 -1.75
CA MET A 174 6.54 7.11 -2.74
C MET A 174 7.13 7.94 -3.86
N VAL A 175 8.25 7.46 -4.39
CA VAL A 175 8.92 8.00 -5.57
C VAL A 175 8.97 6.96 -6.69
N PRO A 176 8.90 7.36 -7.96
CA PRO A 176 9.10 6.44 -9.07
C PRO A 176 10.52 5.85 -9.03
N VAL A 177 10.64 4.53 -9.19
CA VAL A 177 11.93 3.88 -9.39
C VAL A 177 12.41 4.24 -10.79
N GLN A 178 13.60 4.85 -10.88
CA GLN A 178 14.21 5.09 -12.18
C GLN A 178 14.74 3.76 -12.72
N ASP A 179 14.35 3.39 -13.93
CA ASP A 179 15.01 2.28 -14.62
C ASP A 179 16.50 2.63 -14.78
N ALA A 180 17.38 1.70 -14.40
CA ALA A 180 18.81 1.85 -14.63
C ALA A 180 19.03 2.07 -16.13
N LYS A 181 19.61 3.23 -16.48
CA LYS A 181 20.01 3.54 -17.86
C LYS A 181 21.11 2.63 -18.35
#